data_AF-A0A2D7G928-F1
#
_entry.id   AF-A0A2D7G928-F1
#
_cell.length_a   1.000
_cell.length_b   1.000
_cell.length_c   1.000
_cell.angle_alpha   90.00
_cell.angle_beta   90.00
_cell.angle_gamma   90.00
#
_symmetry.space_group_name_H-M   'P 1'
#
loop_
_entity.id
_entity.type
_entity.pdbx_description
1 polymer ?
#
loop_
_entity_poly.entity_id
_entity_poly.type
_entity_poly.pdbx_seq_one_letter_code
_entity_poly.pdbx_strand_id
1 'polypeptide(L)' 'MLKHSLKITLGILLVIVGIIGGLIPIFQGWMFGIPGLIILSEYFPPLRRLVDWAKNKYPRK' A
#
# COMPACT_ATOMS: atom_id res chain seq x y z
N MET A 1 -37.77 18.06 3.47
CA MET A 1 -37.01 17.70 4.69
C MET A 1 -36.04 16.54 4.45
N LEU A 2 -36.46 15.39 3.90
CA LEU A 2 -35.57 14.24 3.56
C LEU A 2 -34.31 14.61 2.77
N LYS A 3 -34.43 15.52 1.79
CA LYS A 3 -33.29 15.95 0.94
C LYS A 3 -32.16 16.61 1.72
N HIS A 4 -32.45 17.21 2.88
CA HIS A 4 -31.44 17.88 3.71
C HIS A 4 -30.71 16.86 4.59
N SER A 5 -31.46 15.99 5.26
CA SER A 5 -30.91 14.89 6.06
C SER A 5 -30.05 13.95 5.21
N LEU A 6 -30.48 13.61 3.98
CA LEU A 6 -29.70 12.80 3.05
C LEU A 6 -28.36 13.45 2.70
N LYS A 7 -28.34 14.76 2.44
CA LYS A 7 -27.10 15.50 2.12
C LYS A 7 -26.12 15.49 3.30
N ILE A 8 -26.63 15.63 4.52
CA ILE A 8 -25.82 15.58 5.75
C ILE A 8 -25.23 14.19 5.94
N THR A 9 -26.04 13.13 5.82
CA THR A 9 -25.57 11.75 5.95
C THR A 9 -24.54 11.41 4.88
N LEU A 10 -24.76 11.85 3.63
CA LEU A 10 -23.80 11.64 2.54
C LEU A 10 -22.49 12.38 2.80
N GLY A 11 -22.56 13.62 3.29
CA GLY A 11 -21.39 14.41 3.66
C GLY A 11 -20.56 13.76 4.75
N ILE A 12 -21.21 13.26 5.81
CA ILE A 12 -20.53 12.55 6.91
C ILE A 12 -19.86 11.27 6.42
N LEU A 13 -20.56 10.47 5.59
CA LEU A 13 -19.99 9.26 4.99
C LEU A 13 -18.75 9.58 4.13
N LEU A 14 -18.82 10.62 3.31
CA LEU A 14 -17.71 11.05 2.45
C LEU A 14 -16.50 11.53 3.27
N VAL A 15 -16.72 12.26 4.37
CA VAL A 15 -15.64 12.69 5.27
C VAL A 15 -14.96 11.48 5.93
N ILE A 16 -15.74 10.50 6.39
CA ILE A 16 -15.19 9.26 6.98
C ILE A 16 -14.36 8.49 5.96
N VAL A 17 -14.85 8.31 4.73
CA VAL A 17 -14.09 7.67 3.64
C VAL A 17 -12.83 8.46 3.29
N GLY A 18 -12.90 9.79 3.26
CA GLY A 18 -11.76 10.66 3.01
C GLY A 18 -10.68 10.56 4.09
N ILE A 19 -11.09 10.47 5.36
CA ILE A 19 -10.17 10.28 6.49
C ILE A 19 -9.54 8.88 6.45
N ILE A 20 -10.32 7.84 6.20
CA ILE A 20 -9.81 6.46 6.06
C ILE A 20 -8.87 6.34 4.85
N GLY A 21 -9.22 6.92 3.70
CA GLY A 21 -8.39 6.94 2.51
C GLY A 21 -7.15 7.84 2.63
N GLY A 22 -7.19 8.85 3.50
CA GLY A 22 -6.04 9.70 3.83
C GLY A 22 -5.10 9.08 4.86
N LEU A 23 -5.63 8.33 5.85
CA LEU A 23 -4.86 7.66 6.91
C LEU A 23 -4.33 6.30 6.50
N ILE A 24 -5.02 5.58 5.61
CA ILE A 24 -4.54 4.32 5.04
C ILE A 24 -3.95 4.63 3.67
N PRO A 25 -2.63 4.80 3.53
CA PRO A 25 -1.99 4.59 2.25
C PRO A 25 -2.08 3.09 1.96
N ILE A 26 -3.25 2.63 1.48
CA ILE A 26 -3.51 1.21 1.17
C ILE A 26 -2.43 0.68 0.22
N PHE A 27 -1.81 1.56 -0.55
CA PHE A 27 -0.67 1.30 -1.42
C PHE A 27 0.59 2.00 -0.91
N GLN A 28 1.02 1.71 0.32
CA GLN A 28 2.40 2.00 0.70
C GLN A 28 3.31 1.28 -0.30
N GLY A 29 4.07 2.03 -1.11
CA GLY A 29 4.81 1.49 -2.25
C GLY A 29 5.75 0.33 -1.91
N TRP A 30 6.19 0.23 -0.65
CA TRP A 30 6.98 -0.89 -0.16
C TRP A 30 6.16 -2.18 0.08
N MET A 31 4.89 -2.07 0.46
CA MET A 31 4.00 -3.20 0.73
C MET A 31 3.70 -4.01 -0.53
N PHE A 32 3.73 -3.37 -1.70
CA PHE A 32 3.63 -4.05 -3.00
C PHE A 32 4.98 -4.18 -3.70
N GLY A 33 5.88 -3.20 -3.53
CA GLY A 33 7.18 -3.18 -4.18
C GLY A 33 8.11 -4.28 -3.67
N ILE A 34 8.19 -4.52 -2.35
CA ILE A 34 9.07 -5.56 -1.80
C ILE A 34 8.58 -6.95 -2.23
N PRO A 35 7.31 -7.34 -2.03
CA PRO A 35 6.84 -8.65 -2.50
C PRO A 35 6.92 -8.80 -4.02
N GLY A 36 6.60 -7.75 -4.78
CA GLY A 36 6.70 -7.77 -6.24
C GLY A 36 8.13 -7.94 -6.74
N LEU A 37 9.10 -7.25 -6.14
CA LEU A 37 10.52 -7.42 -6.45
C LEU A 37 11.03 -8.82 -6.09
N ILE A 38 10.56 -9.40 -4.98
CA ILE A 38 10.89 -10.78 -4.59
C ILE A 38 10.41 -11.76 -5.67
N ILE A 39 9.14 -11.66 -6.09
CA ILE A 39 8.59 -12.52 -7.15
C ILE A 39 9.37 -12.33 -8.46
N LEU A 40 9.62 -11.08 -8.87
CA LEU A 40 10.31 -10.79 -10.13
C LEU A 40 11.77 -11.25 -10.11
N SER A 41 12.39 -11.29 -8.93
CA SER A 41 13.75 -11.78 -8.75
C SER A 41 13.90 -13.29 -8.99
N GLU A 42 12.80 -14.06 -8.92
CA GLU A 42 12.83 -15.49 -9.25
C GLU A 42 12.97 -15.74 -10.77
N TYR A 43 12.50 -14.80 -11.59
CA TYR A 43 12.53 -14.91 -13.06
C TYR A 43 13.73 -14.19 -13.70
N PHE A 44 14.25 -13.13 -13.07
CA PHE A 44 15.33 -12.30 -13.62
C PHE A 44 16.63 -12.40 -12.80
N PRO A 45 17.71 -12.98 -13.36
CA PRO A 45 19.00 -13.09 -12.67
C PRO A 45 19.59 -11.77 -12.13
N PRO A 46 19.44 -10.61 -12.79
CA PRO A 46 19.94 -9.34 -12.24
C PRO A 46 19.18 -8.88 -10.99
N LEU A 47 17.85 -9.06 -10.96
CA LEU A 47 17.01 -8.67 -9.80
C LEU A 47 17.26 -9.59 -8.61
N ARG A 48 17.53 -10.88 -8.86
CA ARG A 48 17.96 -11.83 -7.84
C ARG A 48 19.19 -11.34 -7.08
N ARG A 49 20.21 -10.85 -7.80
CA ARG A 49 21.43 -10.30 -7.18
C ARG A 49 21.13 -9.07 -6.31
N LEU A 50 20.20 -8.21 -6.71
CA LEU A 50 19.80 -7.05 -5.93
C LEU A 50 19.06 -7.45 -4.65
N VAL A 51 18.13 -8.40 -4.74
CA VAL A 51 17.40 -8.94 -3.59
C VAL A 51 18.35 -9.67 -2.64
N ASP A 52 19.26 -10.48 -3.17
CA ASP A 52 20.24 -11.22 -2.36
C ASP A 52 21.28 -10.29 -1.73
N TRP A 53 21.70 -9.22 -2.42
CA TRP A 53 22.51 -8.15 -1.83
C TRP A 53 21.78 -7.47 -0.68
N ALA A 54 20.50 -7.15 -0.85
CA ALA A 54 19.69 -6.54 0.20
C ALA A 54 19.54 -7.47 1.41
N LYS A 55 19.33 -8.78 1.19
CA LYS A 55 19.28 -9.81 2.24
C LYS A 55 20.61 -9.94 2.99
N ASN A 56 21.75 -9.93 2.27
CA ASN A 56 23.08 -10.05 2.88
C ASN A 56 23.50 -8.79 3.64
N LYS A 57 23.01 -7.62 3.23
CA LYS A 57 23.27 -6.34 3.92
C LYS A 57 22.47 -6.20 5.22
N TYR A 58 21.28 -6.80 5.27
CA TYR A 58 20.44 -6.86 6.46
C TYR A 58 20.20 -8.32 6.87
N PRO A 59 21.24 -9.03 7.34
CA PRO A 59 21.07 -10.39 7.82
C PRO A 59 20.10 -10.36 9.00
N ARG A 60 18.99 -11.10 8.92
CA ARG A 60 18.16 -11.35 10.10
C ARG A 60 19.02 -12.12 11.09
N LYS A 61 19.26 -11.53 12.27
CA LYS A 61 19.85 -12.21 13.42
C LYS A 61 19.02 -13.43 13.81
#